data_AF-A0A7S0VMG6-F1
#
_entry.id   AF-A0A7S0VMG6-F1
#
_cell.length_a   1.000
_cell.length_b   1.000
_cell.length_c   1.000
_cell.angle_alpha   90.00
_cell.angle_beta   90.00
_cell.angle_gamma   90.00
#
_symmetry.space_group_name_H-M   'P 1'
#
loop_
_entity.id
_entity.type
_entity.pdbx_description
1 polymer ?
#
loop_
_entity_poly.entity_id
_entity_poly.type
_entity_poly.pdbx_seq_one_letter_code
_entity_poly.pdbx_strand_id
1 'polypeptide(L)'
;GGHESSAHATAAGEEKGDDPTGTDEGGGVAEPEPGLSGAAAFPLNPKKCYFPMYLVPGNVVAKLSRLPHHEEALRQGYLLEVDRVEEGMYSNKRIWVKHKGRGADGKKMPSREISDTMVYFFSHRWMTPNLDPSLAHPDDEANTKLRGIKSILSPKKYMWIDFMCIPQRDPPSQLRAIQSLPFYVHASARFTALVSGEGGKEEYLQRAWCQAELIASKIPLRMPRWHPAWLHTRGMFRDISSGSGLGKEARLEPIRLGHIRDVSTCRLTDPRDFEKLRPLIEFAARELGEMAAWDASPDRDKTRVFGR
;
A
#
# COMPACT_ATOMS: atom_id res chain seq x y z
N GLY A 1 58.77 -40.49 14.57
CA GLY A 1 58.08 -40.43 15.88
C GLY A 1 57.38 -39.08 15.99
N GLY A 2 56.39 -38.90 16.86
CA GLY A 2 55.65 -39.85 17.72
C GLY A 2 54.35 -39.11 18.12
N HIS A 3 53.16 -39.70 17.96
CA HIS A 3 52.51 -40.61 18.92
C HIS A 3 52.19 -39.98 20.29
N GLU A 4 50.96 -39.45 20.40
CA GLU A 4 50.04 -39.42 21.56
C GLU A 4 48.69 -38.91 21.00
N SER A 5 47.50 -39.53 21.07
CA SER A 5 46.86 -40.57 21.90
C SER A 5 45.98 -40.04 23.05
N SER A 6 44.72 -40.53 23.05
CA SER A 6 43.61 -40.29 23.99
C SER A 6 42.89 -38.92 23.87
N ALA A 7 41.62 -38.76 24.26
CA ALA A 7 40.67 -39.72 24.86
C ALA A 7 39.22 -39.52 24.35
N HIS A 8 38.35 -40.53 24.55
CA HIS A 8 36.89 -40.43 24.38
C HIS A 8 36.20 -39.83 25.63
N ALA A 9 35.07 -39.16 25.43
CA ALA A 9 34.01 -39.03 26.44
C ALA A 9 32.63 -38.92 25.75
N THR A 10 31.92 -40.05 25.67
CA THR A 10 30.50 -40.11 25.27
C THR A 10 29.62 -40.03 26.52
N ALA A 11 28.79 -38.99 26.63
CA ALA A 11 27.76 -38.89 27.65
C ALA A 11 26.39 -39.25 27.03
N ALA A 12 25.79 -40.34 27.49
CA ALA A 12 24.40 -40.67 27.19
C ALA A 12 23.48 -39.81 28.09
N GLY A 13 22.55 -39.07 27.48
CA GLY A 13 21.48 -38.37 28.19
C GLY A 13 20.21 -39.21 28.15
N GLU A 14 19.55 -39.36 29.30
CA GLU A 14 18.32 -40.14 29.44
C GLU A 14 17.14 -39.46 28.73
N GLU A 15 16.53 -40.15 27.76
CA GLU A 15 15.21 -39.75 27.24
C GLU A 15 14.13 -40.14 28.26
N LYS A 16 13.60 -39.15 28.98
CA LYS A 16 12.31 -39.29 29.66
C LYS A 16 11.20 -39.16 28.62
N GLY A 17 10.39 -40.21 28.47
CA GLY A 17 9.15 -40.15 27.71
C GLY A 17 8.10 -39.34 28.47
N ASP A 18 7.66 -38.23 27.88
CA ASP A 18 6.45 -37.51 28.30
C ASP A 18 5.26 -37.95 27.43
N ASP A 19 4.13 -38.19 28.09
CA ASP A 19 2.92 -38.80 27.55
C ASP A 19 1.93 -37.74 27.02
N PRO A 20 1.58 -37.72 25.71
CA PRO A 20 0.72 -36.70 25.13
C PRO A 20 -0.77 -37.11 25.12
N THR A 21 -1.39 -37.23 26.29
CA THR A 21 -2.86 -37.28 26.41
C THR A 21 -3.48 -35.88 26.48
N GLY A 22 -3.33 -35.12 25.37
CA GLY A 22 -3.92 -33.79 25.19
C GLY A 22 -5.16 -33.84 24.30
N THR A 23 -6.35 -33.63 24.87
CA THR A 23 -7.63 -33.68 24.15
C THR A 23 -7.79 -32.56 23.12
N ASP A 24 -8.18 -32.96 21.91
CA ASP A 24 -8.50 -32.11 20.77
C ASP A 24 -9.87 -31.44 20.94
N GLU A 25 -9.89 -30.15 21.32
CA GLU A 25 -11.09 -29.32 21.29
C GLU A 25 -10.78 -27.93 20.71
N GLY A 26 -11.62 -27.46 19.79
CA GLY A 26 -11.57 -26.07 19.29
C GLY A 26 -11.13 -25.90 17.83
N GLY A 27 -11.18 -26.95 17.00
CA GLY A 27 -11.10 -26.86 15.55
C GLY A 27 -12.25 -26.06 14.93
N GLY A 28 -12.22 -24.74 15.08
CA GLY A 28 -13.15 -23.83 14.43
C GLY A 28 -13.01 -23.96 12.91
N VAL A 29 -13.99 -24.62 12.28
CA VAL A 29 -14.05 -24.82 10.84
C VAL A 29 -14.05 -23.45 10.17
N ALA A 30 -12.92 -23.05 9.60
CA ALA A 30 -12.87 -21.88 8.74
C ALA A 30 -13.84 -22.11 7.58
N GLU A 31 -14.81 -21.22 7.41
CA GLU A 31 -15.75 -21.32 6.29
C GLU A 31 -14.94 -21.40 4.99
N PRO A 32 -15.31 -22.29 4.04
CA PRO A 32 -14.57 -22.44 2.80
C PRO A 32 -14.58 -21.11 2.05
N GLU A 33 -13.39 -20.49 1.90
CA GLU A 33 -13.24 -19.24 1.13
C GLU A 33 -13.88 -19.45 -0.26
N PRO A 34 -14.89 -18.66 -0.64
CA PRO A 34 -15.65 -18.90 -1.85
C PRO A 34 -14.73 -18.85 -3.06
N GLY A 35 -14.74 -19.93 -3.85
CA GLY A 35 -13.86 -20.08 -5.00
C GLY A 35 -13.96 -18.90 -5.97
N LEU A 36 -12.81 -18.34 -6.34
CA LEU A 36 -12.68 -17.17 -7.23
C LEU A 36 -13.27 -17.36 -8.64
N SER A 37 -13.75 -18.56 -8.99
CA SER A 37 -14.44 -18.85 -10.25
C SER A 37 -15.84 -18.23 -10.36
N GLY A 38 -16.39 -17.71 -9.26
CA GLY A 38 -17.71 -17.07 -9.19
C GLY A 38 -17.65 -15.64 -8.68
N ALA A 39 -16.72 -14.81 -9.19
CA ALA A 39 -16.56 -13.41 -8.80
C ALA A 39 -17.72 -12.50 -9.26
N ALA A 40 -18.92 -12.75 -8.75
CA ALA A 40 -20.00 -11.77 -8.73
C ALA A 40 -19.44 -10.49 -8.09
N ALA A 41 -19.51 -9.38 -8.83
CA ALA A 41 -18.88 -8.14 -8.44
C ALA A 41 -19.51 -7.59 -7.15
N PHE A 42 -18.91 -7.93 -6.00
CA PHE A 42 -19.28 -7.34 -4.72
C PHE A 42 -19.20 -5.82 -4.87
N PRO A 43 -20.27 -5.08 -4.55
CA PRO A 43 -20.28 -3.63 -4.72
C PRO A 43 -19.15 -3.04 -3.87
N LEU A 44 -18.17 -2.41 -4.54
CA LEU A 44 -17.05 -1.80 -3.86
C LEU A 44 -17.55 -0.70 -2.93
N ASN A 45 -17.30 -0.89 -1.65
CA ASN A 45 -17.46 0.12 -0.62
C ASN A 45 -16.07 0.72 -0.37
N PRO A 46 -15.81 1.95 -0.81
CA PRO A 46 -14.49 2.57 -0.74
C PRO A 46 -14.08 2.95 0.70
N LYS A 47 -15.02 2.92 1.65
CA LYS A 47 -14.77 3.10 3.08
C LYS A 47 -14.36 1.78 3.74
N LYS A 48 -14.55 0.64 3.07
CA LYS A 48 -14.14 -0.68 3.55
C LYS A 48 -12.69 -0.95 3.15
N CYS A 49 -11.89 -1.32 4.14
CA CYS A 49 -10.56 -1.89 3.95
C CYS A 49 -10.75 -3.40 3.75
N TYR A 50 -10.62 -3.89 2.52
CA TYR A 50 -10.78 -5.32 2.17
C TYR A 50 -9.51 -6.15 2.44
N PHE A 51 -8.34 -5.51 2.41
CA PHE A 51 -7.07 -6.06 2.87
C PHE A 51 -6.40 -5.07 3.83
N PRO A 52 -5.77 -5.50 4.95
CA PRO A 52 -5.20 -4.58 5.93
C PRO A 52 -4.20 -3.59 5.31
N MET A 53 -4.32 -2.31 5.66
CA MET A 53 -3.35 -1.30 5.22
C MET A 53 -2.07 -1.45 6.02
N TYR A 54 -0.95 -1.70 5.35
CA TYR A 54 0.38 -1.71 5.98
C TYR A 54 1.13 -0.40 5.75
N LEU A 55 1.95 -0.01 6.71
CA LEU A 55 2.79 1.18 6.71
C LEU A 55 4.23 0.85 7.08
N VAL A 56 5.18 1.47 6.38
CA VAL A 56 6.62 1.36 6.63
C VAL A 56 7.09 2.64 7.35
N PRO A 57 7.66 2.54 8.58
CA PRO A 57 8.22 3.69 9.28
C PRO A 57 9.42 4.31 8.53
N GLY A 58 9.50 5.63 8.44
CA GLY A 58 10.57 6.33 7.72
C GLY A 58 11.98 6.07 8.28
N ASN A 59 12.10 5.80 9.58
CA ASN A 59 13.36 5.38 10.21
C ASN A 59 13.78 3.93 9.84
N VAL A 60 12.85 3.10 9.37
CA VAL A 60 13.16 1.81 8.73
C VAL A 60 13.57 2.06 7.28
N VAL A 61 12.78 2.83 6.52
CA VAL A 61 13.08 3.19 5.12
C VAL A 61 14.49 3.77 4.97
N ALA A 62 14.91 4.67 5.86
CA ALA A 62 16.26 5.25 5.87
C ALA A 62 17.38 4.19 5.90
N LYS A 63 17.17 3.05 6.56
CA LYS A 63 18.14 1.96 6.75
C LYS A 63 18.13 0.90 5.65
N LEU A 64 17.07 0.84 4.82
CA LEU A 64 16.96 -0.14 3.75
C LEU A 64 18.12 -0.01 2.74
N SER A 65 18.68 -1.14 2.30
CA SER A 65 19.64 -1.20 1.18
C SER A 65 18.95 -1.34 -0.17
N ARG A 66 17.81 -2.04 -0.21
CA ARG A 66 16.87 -2.17 -1.33
C ARG A 66 15.43 -2.16 -0.82
N LEU A 67 14.44 -2.04 -1.71
CA LEU A 67 13.05 -2.30 -1.35
C LEU A 67 12.85 -3.82 -1.19
N PRO A 68 12.44 -4.33 -0.02
CA PRO A 68 12.01 -5.71 0.12
C PRO A 68 10.57 -5.88 -0.38
N HIS A 69 10.22 -7.07 -0.87
CA HIS A 69 8.81 -7.38 -1.16
C HIS A 69 8.03 -7.59 0.15
N HIS A 70 6.70 -7.49 0.10
CA HIS A 70 5.82 -7.53 1.28
C HIS A 70 6.10 -8.66 2.27
N GLU A 71 6.24 -9.91 1.81
CA GLU A 71 6.45 -11.06 2.67
C GLU A 71 7.83 -11.00 3.37
N GLU A 72 8.84 -10.43 2.72
CA GLU A 72 10.14 -10.16 3.34
C GLU A 72 10.04 -9.02 4.37
N ALA A 73 9.39 -7.91 4.01
CA ALA A 73 9.18 -6.76 4.90
C ALA A 73 8.40 -7.15 6.16
N LEU A 74 7.39 -8.01 6.00
CA LEU A 74 6.59 -8.55 7.10
C LEU A 74 7.44 -9.43 8.02
N ARG A 75 8.20 -10.38 7.46
CA ARG A 75 9.12 -11.26 8.22
C ARG A 75 10.21 -10.49 8.96
N GLN A 76 10.70 -9.38 8.39
CA GLN A 76 11.68 -8.50 9.03
C GLN A 76 11.06 -7.50 10.03
N GLY A 77 9.74 -7.54 10.25
CA GLY A 77 9.03 -6.68 11.21
C GLY A 77 8.92 -5.21 10.79
N TYR A 78 9.13 -4.91 9.50
CA TYR A 78 9.14 -3.54 8.97
C TYR A 78 7.75 -2.94 8.79
N LEU A 79 6.71 -3.78 8.73
CA LEU A 79 5.34 -3.37 8.48
C LEU A 79 4.55 -3.14 9.78
N LEU A 80 3.89 -2.00 9.85
CA LEU A 80 2.85 -1.70 10.83
C LEU A 80 1.48 -1.86 10.17
N GLU A 81 0.58 -2.60 10.79
CA GLU A 81 -0.81 -2.71 10.36
C GLU A 81 -1.60 -1.50 10.89
N VAL A 82 -2.38 -0.86 10.02
CA VAL A 82 -3.38 0.12 10.45
C VAL A 82 -4.56 -0.62 11.06
N ASP A 83 -4.71 -0.46 12.37
CA ASP A 83 -5.74 -1.06 13.20
C ASP A 83 -7.11 -0.41 12.96
N ARG A 84 -7.15 0.92 12.90
CA ARG A 84 -8.34 1.72 12.55
C ARG A 84 -7.96 3.16 12.19
N VAL A 85 -8.89 3.84 11.49
CA VAL A 85 -8.81 5.25 11.14
C VAL A 85 -10.05 5.96 11.68
N GLU A 86 -9.85 6.98 12.51
CA GLU A 86 -10.91 7.80 13.12
C GLU A 86 -10.87 9.22 12.51
N GLU A 87 -12.03 9.79 12.15
CA GLU A 87 -12.11 11.20 11.76
C GLU A 87 -12.02 12.11 13.00
N GLY A 88 -11.03 13.00 13.03
CA GLY A 88 -10.86 13.97 14.11
C GLY A 88 -11.66 15.25 13.90
N MET A 89 -11.73 16.08 14.96
CA MET A 89 -12.61 17.25 15.04
C MET A 89 -12.40 18.31 13.94
N TYR A 90 -11.23 18.32 13.27
CA TYR A 90 -10.83 19.28 12.24
C TYR A 90 -10.38 18.62 10.92
N SER A 91 -11.01 17.51 10.53
CA SER A 91 -10.69 16.74 9.31
C SER A 91 -9.32 16.04 9.29
N ASN A 92 -8.42 16.35 10.23
CA ASN A 92 -7.26 15.53 10.57
C ASN A 92 -7.73 14.15 11.06
N LYS A 93 -7.20 13.07 10.49
CA LYS A 93 -7.54 11.70 10.88
C LYS A 93 -6.53 11.16 11.90
N ARG A 94 -7.05 10.45 12.89
CA ARG A 94 -6.25 9.71 13.88
C ARG A 94 -6.12 8.29 13.38
N ILE A 95 -4.89 7.83 13.17
CA ILE A 95 -4.60 6.51 12.63
C ILE A 95 -3.97 5.69 13.74
N TRP A 96 -4.58 4.56 14.07
CA TRP A 96 -4.02 3.63 15.05
C TRP A 96 -3.24 2.55 14.31
N VAL A 97 -2.00 2.32 14.72
CA VAL A 97 -1.09 1.35 14.10
C VAL A 97 -0.53 0.37 15.12
N LYS A 98 -0.37 -0.89 14.73
CA LYS A 98 0.18 -1.98 15.56
C LYS A 98 1.20 -2.79 14.76
N HIS A 99 2.16 -3.42 15.44
CA HIS A 99 2.99 -4.44 14.78
C HIS A 99 2.17 -5.71 14.53
N LYS A 100 2.34 -6.33 13.37
CA LYS A 100 1.76 -7.65 13.08
C LYS A 100 2.63 -8.73 13.74
N GLY A 101 2.21 -9.19 14.91
CA GLY A 101 2.91 -10.21 15.67
C GLY A 101 2.67 -10.09 17.17
N ARG A 102 3.32 -10.97 17.92
CA ARG A 102 3.49 -10.86 19.37
C ARG A 102 4.87 -10.26 19.68
N GLY A 103 5.00 -9.57 20.81
CA GLY A 103 6.30 -9.15 21.34
C GLY A 103 7.17 -10.35 21.73
N ALA A 104 8.41 -10.08 22.14
CA ALA A 104 9.32 -11.13 22.64
C ALA A 104 8.76 -11.88 23.86
N ASP A 105 7.83 -11.26 24.61
CA ASP A 105 7.11 -11.84 25.74
C ASP A 105 5.81 -12.58 25.34
N GLY A 106 5.57 -12.78 24.04
CA GLY A 106 4.37 -13.42 23.52
C GLY A 106 3.10 -12.55 23.61
N LYS A 107 3.15 -11.29 24.06
CA LYS A 107 1.94 -10.44 24.17
C LYS A 107 1.64 -9.69 22.87
N LYS A 108 0.37 -9.35 22.64
CA LYS A 108 0.00 -8.46 21.54
C LYS A 108 0.59 -7.07 21.81
N MET A 109 1.35 -6.54 20.85
CA MET A 109 1.84 -5.17 20.89
C MET A 109 0.64 -4.19 20.92
N PRO A 110 0.61 -3.19 21.81
CA PRO A 110 -0.49 -2.23 21.86
C PRO A 110 -0.53 -1.37 20.59
N SER A 111 -1.73 -1.07 20.09
CA SER A 111 -1.92 -0.07 19.04
C SER A 111 -1.47 1.30 19.55
N ARG A 112 -0.70 2.04 18.75
CA ARG A 112 -0.31 3.44 19.00
C ARG A 112 -0.97 4.38 18.00
N GLU A 113 -1.29 5.58 18.44
CA GLU A 113 -1.81 6.64 17.56
C GLU A 113 -0.68 7.32 16.77
N ILE A 114 -0.96 7.62 15.50
CA ILE A 114 -0.19 8.52 14.65
C ILE A 114 -1.15 9.50 13.96
N SER A 115 -0.67 10.70 13.61
CA SER A 115 -1.43 11.63 12.77
C SER A 115 -1.34 11.19 11.30
N ASP A 116 -2.46 11.26 10.59
CA ASP A 116 -2.54 11.15 9.13
C ASP A 116 -1.56 12.03 8.35
N THR A 117 -1.27 13.24 8.84
CA THR A 117 -0.23 14.14 8.31
C THR A 117 1.16 13.50 8.26
N MET A 118 1.34 12.33 8.90
CA MET A 118 2.55 11.53 8.85
C MET A 118 2.59 10.50 7.71
N VAL A 119 1.46 10.19 7.06
CA VAL A 119 1.35 9.11 6.08
C VAL A 119 1.48 9.62 4.64
N TYR A 120 2.43 9.05 3.91
CA TYR A 120 2.71 9.28 2.49
C TYR A 120 2.34 8.04 1.68
N PHE A 121 1.42 8.20 0.74
CA PHE A 121 1.15 7.23 -0.31
C PHE A 121 2.11 7.51 -1.48
N PHE A 122 3.00 6.56 -1.79
CA PHE A 122 3.87 6.63 -2.96
C PHE A 122 3.31 5.73 -4.07
N SER A 123 2.79 6.36 -5.12
CA SER A 123 2.45 5.71 -6.38
C SER A 123 3.66 5.78 -7.31
N HIS A 124 3.91 4.73 -8.10
CA HIS A 124 5.05 4.72 -9.02
C HIS A 124 4.89 3.72 -10.17
N ARG A 125 5.71 3.88 -11.22
CA ARG A 125 5.94 2.80 -12.17
C ARG A 125 6.98 1.80 -11.65
N TRP A 126 6.82 0.54 -12.00
CA TRP A 126 7.88 -0.46 -11.85
C TRP A 126 8.98 -0.21 -12.89
N MET A 127 10.25 -0.35 -12.50
CA MET A 127 11.41 -0.12 -13.39
C MET A 127 11.78 -1.37 -14.20
N THR A 128 11.71 -2.55 -13.58
CA THR A 128 11.95 -3.85 -14.23
C THR A 128 10.69 -4.71 -14.18
N PRO A 129 9.64 -4.37 -14.96
CA PRO A 129 8.44 -5.20 -15.05
C PRO A 129 8.78 -6.54 -15.72
N ASN A 130 8.41 -7.65 -15.09
CA ASN A 130 8.60 -9.00 -15.61
C ASN A 130 7.36 -9.86 -15.29
N LEU A 131 7.09 -10.89 -16.09
CA LEU A 131 6.05 -11.89 -15.81
C LEU A 131 6.52 -12.93 -14.79
N ASP A 132 7.83 -13.15 -14.67
CA ASP A 132 8.45 -13.89 -13.56
C ASP A 132 8.56 -12.99 -12.32
N PRO A 133 7.83 -13.28 -11.22
CA PRO A 133 7.88 -12.47 -10.00
C PRO A 133 9.22 -12.48 -9.27
N SER A 134 10.15 -13.38 -9.63
CA SER A 134 11.52 -13.40 -9.08
C SER A 134 12.45 -12.39 -9.77
N LEU A 135 12.15 -12.03 -11.02
CA LEU A 135 12.88 -11.05 -11.83
C LEU A 135 12.22 -9.66 -11.82
N ALA A 136 10.93 -9.60 -11.48
CA ALA A 136 10.18 -8.35 -11.43
C ALA A 136 10.53 -7.52 -10.19
N HIS A 137 10.90 -6.25 -10.37
CA HIS A 137 11.21 -5.36 -9.24
C HIS A 137 10.70 -3.93 -9.50
N PRO A 138 10.21 -3.21 -8.47
CA PRO A 138 9.72 -1.84 -8.65
C PRO A 138 10.86 -0.86 -8.91
N ASP A 139 12.09 -1.12 -8.46
CA ASP A 139 13.24 -0.22 -8.56
C ASP A 139 14.33 -0.75 -9.51
N ASP A 140 15.23 0.13 -9.96
CA ASP A 140 16.39 -0.23 -10.77
C ASP A 140 17.56 -0.78 -9.92
N GLU A 141 18.58 -1.34 -10.58
CA GLU A 141 19.80 -1.86 -9.92
C GLU A 141 20.52 -0.78 -9.10
N ALA A 142 20.42 0.48 -9.55
CA ALA A 142 20.99 1.63 -8.86
C ALA A 142 20.18 2.03 -7.62
N ASN A 143 19.01 1.43 -7.33
CA ASN A 143 18.10 1.81 -6.25
C ASN A 143 17.65 3.29 -6.30
N THR A 144 17.38 3.82 -7.51
CA THR A 144 17.01 5.23 -7.73
C THR A 144 15.72 5.62 -7.00
N LYS A 145 14.71 4.74 -6.97
CA LYS A 145 13.44 5.00 -6.27
C LYS A 145 13.62 4.97 -4.77
N LEU A 146 14.37 4.03 -4.22
CA LEU A 146 14.67 4.03 -2.78
C LEU A 146 15.46 5.28 -2.37
N ARG A 147 16.48 5.70 -3.13
CA ARG A 147 17.17 6.99 -2.89
C ARG A 147 16.19 8.17 -2.95
N GLY A 148 15.33 8.19 -3.97
CA GLY A 148 14.27 9.19 -4.14
C GLY A 148 13.39 9.26 -2.90
N ILE A 149 12.80 8.14 -2.48
CA ILE A 149 11.96 8.02 -1.28
C ILE A 149 12.71 8.49 -0.02
N LYS A 150 13.96 8.07 0.19
CA LYS A 150 14.78 8.52 1.33
C LYS A 150 15.00 10.04 1.36
N SER A 151 15.06 10.71 0.21
CA SER A 151 15.15 12.18 0.12
C SER A 151 13.82 12.91 0.44
N ILE A 152 12.69 12.18 0.41
CA ILE A 152 11.34 12.71 0.60
C ILE A 152 10.85 12.45 2.04
N LEU A 153 11.07 11.23 2.53
CA LEU A 153 10.41 10.71 3.72
C LEU A 153 11.28 10.89 4.96
N SER A 154 10.91 11.82 5.84
CA SER A 154 11.65 12.00 7.10
C SER A 154 11.47 10.81 8.06
N PRO A 155 12.43 10.55 8.97
CA PRO A 155 12.38 9.39 9.87
C PRO A 155 11.15 9.32 10.79
N LYS A 156 10.41 10.42 10.97
CA LYS A 156 9.18 10.52 11.78
C LYS A 156 7.88 10.31 10.97
N LYS A 157 7.99 10.03 9.67
CA LYS A 157 6.86 9.82 8.74
C LYS A 157 6.69 8.33 8.43
N TYR A 158 5.61 8.00 7.73
CA TYR A 158 5.25 6.64 7.34
C TYR A 158 4.99 6.59 5.83
N MET A 159 5.41 5.51 5.20
CA MET A 159 5.21 5.24 3.79
C MET A 159 4.19 4.11 3.61
N TRP A 160 3.28 4.30 2.66
CA TRP A 160 2.61 3.22 1.94
C TRP A 160 3.20 3.15 0.52
N ILE A 161 3.55 1.96 0.05
CA ILE A 161 4.01 1.67 -1.31
C ILE A 161 3.59 0.24 -1.67
N ASP A 162 3.08 0.00 -2.88
CA ASP A 162 2.41 -1.25 -3.28
C ASP A 162 3.28 -2.50 -2.98
N PHE A 163 4.53 -2.50 -3.42
CA PHE A 163 5.44 -3.64 -3.36
C PHE A 163 5.77 -4.12 -1.94
N MET A 164 5.81 -3.19 -0.97
CA MET A 164 6.04 -3.49 0.44
C MET A 164 4.73 -3.73 1.21
N CYS A 165 3.64 -3.08 0.82
CA CYS A 165 2.39 -3.07 1.59
C CYS A 165 1.34 -4.07 1.09
N ILE A 166 1.49 -4.62 -0.12
CA ILE A 166 0.59 -5.63 -0.73
C ILE A 166 1.37 -6.93 -0.97
N PRO A 167 0.81 -8.12 -0.61
CA PRO A 167 1.41 -9.42 -0.93
C PRO A 167 1.79 -9.55 -2.41
N GLN A 168 3.00 -10.02 -2.69
CA GLN A 168 3.47 -10.22 -4.05
C GLN A 168 3.23 -11.66 -4.55
N ARG A 169 2.86 -12.58 -3.65
CA ARG A 169 2.71 -14.02 -3.95
C ARG A 169 1.32 -14.60 -3.62
N ASP A 170 0.35 -13.76 -3.27
CA ASP A 170 -1.01 -14.15 -2.88
C ASP A 170 -2.06 -13.38 -3.73
N PRO A 171 -2.47 -13.91 -4.90
CA PRO A 171 -3.40 -13.22 -5.80
C PRO A 171 -4.78 -12.89 -5.20
N PRO A 172 -5.43 -13.74 -4.37
CA PRO A 172 -6.64 -13.36 -3.62
C PRO A 172 -6.43 -12.10 -2.77
N SER A 173 -5.33 -12.01 -2.01
CA SER A 173 -5.05 -10.84 -1.18
C SER A 173 -4.59 -9.62 -1.98
N GLN A 174 -3.90 -9.81 -3.12
CA GLN A 174 -3.66 -8.74 -4.09
C GLN A 174 -4.97 -8.11 -4.54
N LEU A 175 -5.95 -8.91 -4.96
CA LEU A 175 -7.25 -8.41 -5.39
C LEU A 175 -7.94 -7.60 -4.28
N ARG A 176 -7.98 -8.14 -3.04
CA ARG A 176 -8.52 -7.42 -1.87
C ARG A 176 -7.76 -6.10 -1.59
N ALA A 177 -6.45 -6.03 -1.85
CA ALA A 177 -5.66 -4.81 -1.69
C ALA A 177 -5.93 -3.77 -2.79
N ILE A 178 -6.10 -4.19 -4.05
CA ILE A 178 -6.49 -3.30 -5.16
C ILE A 178 -7.85 -2.65 -4.86
N GLN A 179 -8.81 -3.45 -4.40
CA GLN A 179 -10.14 -2.99 -3.98
C GLN A 179 -10.08 -2.00 -2.80
N SER A 180 -8.98 -2.00 -2.05
CA SER A 180 -8.72 -1.13 -0.90
C SER A 180 -7.90 0.13 -1.24
N LEU A 181 -7.44 0.32 -2.49
CA LEU A 181 -6.69 1.50 -2.91
C LEU A 181 -7.39 2.83 -2.56
N PRO A 182 -8.72 3.01 -2.75
CA PRO A 182 -9.41 4.22 -2.30
C PRO A 182 -9.24 4.45 -0.79
N PHE A 183 -9.37 3.41 0.03
CA PHE A 183 -9.16 3.51 1.48
C PHE A 183 -7.71 3.91 1.82
N TYR A 184 -6.70 3.25 1.23
CA TYR A 184 -5.29 3.53 1.49
C TYR A 184 -4.89 4.97 1.13
N VAL A 185 -5.32 5.43 -0.05
CA VAL A 185 -5.06 6.80 -0.49
C VAL A 185 -5.82 7.79 0.40
N HIS A 186 -7.02 7.48 0.88
CA HIS A 186 -7.81 8.33 1.79
C HIS A 186 -7.35 8.33 3.24
N ALA A 187 -6.67 7.29 3.72
CA ALA A 187 -5.96 7.28 4.99
C ALA A 187 -4.63 8.09 4.92
N SER A 188 -4.15 8.41 3.73
CA SER A 188 -2.87 9.11 3.51
C SER A 188 -3.07 10.62 3.32
N ALA A 189 -2.32 11.45 4.06
CA ALA A 189 -2.38 12.90 3.90
C ALA A 189 -1.63 13.42 2.66
N ARG A 190 -0.66 12.66 2.15
CA ARG A 190 0.08 12.98 0.92
C ARG A 190 -0.02 11.83 -0.07
N PHE A 191 -0.29 12.16 -1.34
CA PHE A 191 -0.12 11.27 -2.49
C PHE A 191 1.06 11.80 -3.30
N THR A 192 2.03 10.96 -3.62
CA THR A 192 3.22 11.35 -4.40
C THR A 192 3.43 10.35 -5.52
N ALA A 193 3.27 10.80 -6.77
CA ALA A 193 3.61 10.03 -7.95
C ALA A 193 5.11 10.18 -8.22
N LEU A 194 5.88 9.11 -8.01
CA LEU A 194 7.32 9.08 -8.25
C LEU A 194 7.57 8.87 -9.74
N VAL A 195 8.27 9.83 -10.35
CA VAL A 195 8.65 9.82 -11.77
C VAL A 195 10.17 9.96 -11.87
N SER A 196 10.79 9.34 -12.87
CA SER A 196 12.25 9.35 -13.03
C SER A 196 12.62 9.86 -14.41
N GLY A 197 13.27 11.02 -14.46
CA GLY A 197 13.94 11.52 -15.65
C GLY A 197 13.01 12.20 -16.65
N GLU A 198 13.62 12.66 -17.74
CA GLU A 198 12.88 13.19 -18.87
C GLU A 198 11.98 12.11 -19.47
N GLY A 199 10.74 12.46 -19.81
CA GLY A 199 9.71 11.51 -20.25
C GLY A 199 9.09 10.63 -19.13
N GLY A 200 9.75 10.47 -17.97
CA GLY A 200 9.31 9.55 -16.91
C GLY A 200 7.91 9.82 -16.35
N LYS A 201 7.42 11.06 -16.44
CA LYS A 201 6.02 11.41 -16.14
C LYS A 201 5.05 10.79 -17.14
N GLU A 202 5.32 10.91 -18.44
CA GLU A 202 4.43 10.38 -19.48
C GLU A 202 4.46 8.84 -19.48
N GLU A 203 5.63 8.23 -19.24
CA GLU A 203 5.71 6.77 -19.00
C GLU A 203 4.84 6.32 -17.82
N TYR A 204 4.85 7.05 -16.70
CA TYR A 204 3.97 6.78 -15.57
C TYR A 204 2.48 6.95 -15.97
N LEU A 205 2.13 8.01 -16.70
CA LEU A 205 0.76 8.24 -17.14
C LEU A 205 0.24 7.18 -18.12
N GLN A 206 1.13 6.53 -18.86
CA GLN A 206 0.77 5.44 -19.79
C GLN A 206 0.63 4.07 -19.12
N ARG A 207 0.72 3.94 -17.78
CA ARG A 207 0.65 2.65 -17.07
C ARG A 207 -0.70 2.49 -16.37
N ALA A 208 -1.41 1.40 -16.69
CA ALA A 208 -2.77 1.16 -16.19
C ALA A 208 -2.85 1.10 -14.65
N TRP A 209 -1.85 0.49 -14.01
CA TRP A 209 -1.70 0.47 -12.56
C TRP A 209 -1.56 1.86 -11.94
N CYS A 210 -0.67 2.69 -12.49
CA CYS A 210 -0.47 4.06 -12.04
C CYS A 210 -1.74 4.91 -12.24
N GLN A 211 -2.49 4.65 -13.32
CA GLN A 211 -3.80 5.27 -13.55
C GLN A 211 -4.85 4.83 -12.52
N ALA A 212 -4.89 3.55 -12.11
CA ALA A 212 -5.79 3.09 -11.05
C ALA A 212 -5.49 3.77 -9.70
N GLU A 213 -4.22 3.99 -9.35
CA GLU A 213 -3.83 4.75 -8.16
C GLU A 213 -4.16 6.24 -8.27
N LEU A 214 -3.94 6.86 -9.44
CA LEU A 214 -4.36 8.23 -9.72
C LEU A 214 -5.88 8.38 -9.55
N ILE A 215 -6.66 7.48 -10.16
CA ILE A 215 -8.11 7.42 -10.05
C ILE A 215 -8.51 7.30 -8.57
N ALA A 216 -7.96 6.33 -7.83
CA ALA A 216 -8.19 6.17 -6.39
C ALA A 216 -7.88 7.44 -5.56
N SER A 217 -6.92 8.27 -6.00
CA SER A 217 -6.64 9.57 -5.40
C SER A 217 -7.68 10.66 -5.71
N LYS A 218 -8.45 10.51 -6.79
CA LYS A 218 -9.43 11.50 -7.26
C LYS A 218 -10.89 11.06 -7.07
N ILE A 219 -11.16 9.85 -6.56
CA ILE A 219 -12.55 9.45 -6.28
C ILE A 219 -13.14 10.34 -5.17
N PRO A 220 -14.32 10.95 -5.39
CA PRO A 220 -15.05 11.66 -4.36
C PRO A 220 -15.67 10.67 -3.37
N LEU A 221 -14.90 10.23 -2.38
CA LEU A 221 -15.50 9.46 -1.30
C LEU A 221 -16.44 10.37 -0.51
N ARG A 222 -17.73 10.00 -0.49
CA ARG A 222 -18.85 10.67 0.21
C ARG A 222 -18.56 10.82 1.71
N MET A 223 -17.73 11.79 2.06
CA MET A 223 -17.31 12.12 3.42
C MET A 223 -18.04 13.40 3.86
N PRO A 224 -18.56 13.50 5.10
CA PRO A 224 -19.42 14.62 5.52
C PRO A 224 -18.79 16.02 5.48
N ARG A 225 -17.47 16.10 5.23
CA ARG A 225 -16.65 17.32 5.16
C ARG A 225 -15.68 17.29 3.97
N TRP A 226 -16.05 16.60 2.90
CA TRP A 226 -15.30 16.64 1.66
C TRP A 226 -15.34 18.06 1.08
N HIS A 227 -14.22 18.51 0.51
CA HIS A 227 -14.06 19.87 -0.01
C HIS A 227 -13.60 19.80 -1.48
N PRO A 228 -14.31 20.37 -2.46
CA PRO A 228 -14.00 20.20 -3.89
C PRO A 228 -12.56 20.56 -4.28
N ALA A 229 -11.99 21.62 -3.67
CA ALA A 229 -10.57 22.00 -3.89
C ALA A 229 -9.55 20.88 -3.57
N TRP A 230 -9.94 19.85 -2.82
CA TRP A 230 -9.11 18.68 -2.57
C TRP A 230 -8.85 17.87 -3.85
N LEU A 231 -9.81 17.77 -4.79
CA LEU A 231 -9.56 17.14 -6.10
C LEU A 231 -8.44 17.85 -6.86
N HIS A 232 -8.37 19.17 -6.78
CA HIS A 232 -7.39 19.99 -7.50
C HIS A 232 -6.01 20.01 -6.82
N THR A 233 -5.97 19.92 -5.48
CA THR A 233 -4.74 20.07 -4.68
C THR A 233 -4.13 18.75 -4.22
N ARG A 234 -4.85 17.63 -4.30
CA ARG A 234 -4.36 16.35 -3.81
C ARG A 234 -3.38 15.70 -4.78
N GLY A 235 -2.13 15.71 -4.38
CA GLY A 235 -1.07 14.88 -4.94
C GLY A 235 -0.15 15.60 -5.92
N MET A 236 1.11 15.21 -5.90
CA MET A 236 2.18 15.82 -6.70
C MET A 236 2.93 14.73 -7.48
N PHE A 237 3.29 15.00 -8.72
CA PHE A 237 4.45 14.35 -9.32
C PHE A 237 5.71 14.87 -8.66
N ARG A 238 6.67 13.98 -8.44
CA ARG A 238 8.00 14.34 -7.95
C ARG A 238 9.05 13.57 -8.72
N ASP A 239 9.91 14.32 -9.40
CA ASP A 239 11.08 13.76 -10.05
C ASP A 239 12.09 13.29 -8.99
N ILE A 240 12.55 12.05 -9.14
CA ILE A 240 13.55 11.39 -8.28
C ILE A 240 14.87 11.12 -9.02
N SER A 241 14.96 11.45 -10.31
CA SER A 241 16.19 11.31 -11.11
C SER A 241 17.21 12.42 -10.85
N SER A 242 16.73 13.61 -10.45
CA SER A 242 17.57 14.68 -9.93
C SER A 242 18.16 14.22 -8.59
N GLY A 243 19.30 13.53 -8.66
CA GLY A 243 20.02 13.00 -7.51
C GLY A 243 20.26 14.08 -6.45
N SER A 244 20.38 13.64 -5.19
CA SER A 244 20.40 14.46 -3.98
C SER A 244 21.65 15.32 -3.78
N GLY A 245 22.09 16.02 -4.82
CA GLY A 245 22.98 17.16 -4.71
C GLY A 245 22.24 18.29 -4.00
N LEU A 246 22.81 18.75 -2.88
CA LEU A 246 22.36 19.92 -2.12
C LEU A 246 22.24 21.13 -3.07
N GLY A 247 21.01 21.50 -3.43
CA GLY A 247 20.74 22.71 -4.23
C GLY A 247 19.73 22.57 -5.38
N LYS A 248 19.42 21.37 -5.88
CA LYS A 248 18.32 21.19 -6.84
C LYS A 248 17.02 20.83 -6.11
N GLU A 249 16.09 21.78 -6.01
CA GLU A 249 14.72 21.47 -5.61
C GLU A 249 14.13 20.43 -6.57
N ALA A 250 13.66 19.32 -6.02
CA ALA A 250 12.98 18.30 -6.82
C ALA A 250 11.74 18.93 -7.47
N ARG A 251 11.63 18.84 -8.80
CA ARG A 251 10.52 19.44 -9.55
C ARG A 251 9.20 18.83 -9.07
N LEU A 252 8.38 19.64 -8.40
CA LEU A 252 7.04 19.29 -7.94
C LEU A 252 6.00 19.79 -8.94
N GLU A 253 5.13 18.91 -9.42
CA GLU A 253 4.04 19.29 -10.32
C GLU A 253 2.68 18.78 -9.77
N PRO A 254 1.65 19.64 -9.63
CA PRO A 254 0.33 19.20 -9.15
C PRO A 254 -0.33 18.17 -10.08
N ILE A 255 -0.89 17.11 -9.48
CA ILE A 255 -1.67 16.10 -10.20
C ILE A 255 -3.07 16.65 -10.49
N ARG A 256 -3.31 17.05 -11.74
CA ARG A 256 -4.61 17.51 -12.26
C ARG A 256 -5.50 16.35 -12.73
N LEU A 257 -6.82 16.55 -12.78
CA LEU A 257 -7.78 15.56 -13.32
C LEU A 257 -7.48 15.19 -14.79
N GLY A 258 -7.05 16.14 -15.62
CA GLY A 258 -6.66 15.90 -17.02
C GLY A 258 -5.41 15.03 -17.22
N HIS A 259 -4.78 14.55 -16.14
CA HIS A 259 -3.75 13.50 -16.21
C HIS A 259 -4.34 12.08 -16.12
N ILE A 260 -5.61 11.93 -15.74
CA ILE A 260 -6.29 10.63 -15.81
C ILE A 260 -6.46 10.27 -17.28
N ARG A 261 -6.05 9.06 -17.65
CA ARG A 261 -6.16 8.49 -19.01
C ARG A 261 -7.21 7.38 -19.02
N ASP A 262 -7.69 7.02 -20.21
CA ASP A 262 -8.45 5.79 -20.39
C ASP A 262 -7.56 4.58 -20.08
N VAL A 263 -7.89 3.85 -19.01
CA VAL A 263 -7.11 2.72 -18.52
C VAL A 263 -7.06 1.57 -19.54
N SER A 264 -8.07 1.43 -20.42
CA SER A 264 -8.08 0.41 -21.48
C SER A 264 -7.03 0.67 -22.57
N THR A 265 -6.59 1.93 -22.73
CA THR A 265 -5.52 2.33 -23.66
C THR A 265 -4.12 2.32 -23.01
N CYS A 266 -4.04 2.07 -21.71
CA CYS A 266 -2.78 2.12 -20.96
C CYS A 266 -2.02 0.79 -20.99
N ARG A 267 -0.70 0.87 -20.94
CA ARG A 267 0.21 -0.28 -20.94
C ARG A 267 0.08 -1.10 -19.65
N LEU A 268 -0.20 -2.38 -19.79
CA LEU A 268 -0.16 -3.40 -18.73
C LEU A 268 1.16 -4.18 -18.81
N THR A 269 1.63 -4.74 -17.69
CA THR A 269 2.71 -5.75 -17.72
C THR A 269 2.09 -7.12 -18.04
N ASP A 270 1.04 -7.47 -17.30
CA ASP A 270 0.24 -8.66 -17.49
C ASP A 270 -1.17 -8.22 -17.95
N PRO A 271 -1.63 -8.63 -19.15
CA PRO A 271 -2.98 -8.30 -19.61
C PRO A 271 -4.09 -8.69 -18.62
N ARG A 272 -3.88 -9.72 -17.80
CA ARG A 272 -4.83 -10.21 -16.79
C ARG A 272 -5.05 -9.21 -15.64
N ASP A 273 -4.14 -8.25 -15.45
CA ASP A 273 -4.31 -7.19 -14.45
C ASP A 273 -5.52 -6.29 -14.77
N PHE A 274 -5.95 -6.19 -16.03
CA PHE A 274 -7.13 -5.38 -16.39
C PHE A 274 -8.40 -5.87 -15.67
N GLU A 275 -8.60 -7.20 -15.56
CA GLU A 275 -9.72 -7.78 -14.82
C GLU A 275 -9.66 -7.45 -13.32
N LYS A 276 -8.45 -7.34 -12.75
CA LYS A 276 -8.26 -6.95 -11.34
C LYS A 276 -8.57 -5.46 -11.12
N LEU A 277 -8.28 -4.62 -12.10
CA LEU A 277 -8.49 -3.17 -12.04
C LEU A 277 -9.93 -2.75 -12.39
N ARG A 278 -10.63 -3.50 -13.26
CA ARG A 278 -11.98 -3.17 -13.75
C ARG A 278 -12.97 -2.77 -12.64
N PRO A 279 -13.13 -3.51 -11.53
CA PRO A 279 -14.09 -3.14 -10.49
C PRO A 279 -13.83 -1.75 -9.90
N LEU A 280 -12.57 -1.38 -9.71
CA LEU A 280 -12.17 -0.05 -9.19
C LEU A 280 -12.46 1.06 -10.21
N ILE A 281 -12.27 0.79 -11.50
CA ILE A 281 -12.53 1.75 -12.59
C ILE A 281 -14.03 2.00 -12.74
N GLU A 282 -14.84 0.93 -12.78
CA GLU A 282 -16.31 1.01 -12.84
C GLU A 282 -16.88 1.75 -11.62
N PHE A 283 -16.36 1.42 -10.43
CA PHE A 283 -16.70 2.10 -9.20
C PHE A 283 -16.38 3.61 -9.26
N ALA A 284 -15.17 3.97 -9.69
CA ALA A 284 -14.75 5.36 -9.80
C ALA A 284 -15.57 6.15 -10.84
N ALA A 285 -15.86 5.55 -11.99
CA ALA A 285 -16.68 6.15 -13.04
C ALA A 285 -18.09 6.47 -12.52
N ARG A 286 -18.69 5.55 -11.74
CA ARG A 286 -20.00 5.77 -11.13
C ARG A 286 -19.98 6.92 -10.11
N GLU A 287 -19.07 6.91 -9.14
CA GLU A 287 -19.03 7.97 -8.11
C GLU A 287 -18.69 9.34 -8.71
N LEU A 288 -17.87 9.40 -9.77
CA LEU A 288 -17.61 10.65 -10.51
C LEU A 288 -18.83 11.14 -11.28
N GLY A 289 -19.61 10.23 -11.89
CA GLY A 289 -20.89 10.55 -12.53
C GLY A 289 -21.93 11.06 -11.53
N GLU A 290 -22.04 10.41 -10.37
CA GLU A 290 -22.92 10.85 -9.27
C GLU A 290 -22.49 12.21 -8.69
N MET A 291 -21.20 12.48 -8.56
CA MET A 291 -20.67 13.78 -8.15
C MET A 291 -20.98 14.87 -9.19
N ALA A 292 -20.83 14.58 -10.48
CA ALA A 292 -21.16 15.54 -11.54
C ALA A 292 -22.67 15.84 -11.59
N ALA A 293 -23.52 14.82 -11.42
CA ALA A 293 -24.97 14.99 -11.31
C ALA A 293 -25.37 15.80 -10.05
N TRP A 294 -24.64 15.62 -8.94
CA TRP A 294 -24.83 16.40 -7.72
C TRP A 294 -24.41 17.87 -7.90
N ASP A 295 -23.26 18.16 -8.51
CA ASP A 295 -22.78 19.54 -8.69
C ASP A 295 -23.69 20.35 -9.64
N ALA A 296 -24.29 19.67 -10.63
CA ALA A 296 -25.31 20.22 -11.52
C ALA A 296 -26.71 20.37 -10.88
N SER A 297 -26.94 19.85 -9.67
CA SER A 297 -28.25 19.90 -9.02
C SER A 297 -28.55 21.29 -8.45
N PRO A 298 -29.76 21.86 -8.69
CA PRO A 298 -30.18 23.13 -8.07
C PRO A 298 -30.31 23.02 -6.53
N ASP A 299 -30.39 21.79 -6.01
CA ASP A 299 -30.51 21.52 -4.57
C ASP A 299 -29.20 21.05 -3.92
N ARG A 300 -28.04 21.18 -4.60
CA ARG A 300 -26.75 20.66 -4.11
C ARG A 300 -26.44 21.13 -2.67
N ASP A 301 -26.64 22.41 -2.38
CA ASP A 301 -26.42 23.05 -1.07
C ASP A 301 -27.30 22.48 0.06
N LYS A 302 -28.42 21.83 -0.28
CA LYS A 302 -29.33 21.16 0.66
C LYS A 302 -28.88 19.73 1.00
N THR A 303 -27.99 19.14 0.20
CA THR A 303 -27.63 17.72 0.28
C THR A 303 -26.19 17.53 0.79
N ARG A 304 -26.01 16.86 1.93
CA ARG A 304 -24.68 16.62 2.53
C ARG A 304 -23.91 15.45 1.90
N VAL A 305 -24.19 15.11 0.64
CA VAL A 305 -23.70 13.85 0.01
C VAL A 305 -22.22 13.95 -0.35
N PHE A 306 -21.80 15.07 -0.93
CA PHE A 306 -20.41 15.36 -1.28
C PHE A 306 -19.82 16.56 -0.51
N GLY A 307 -20.49 17.01 0.55
CA GLY A 307 -20.04 18.13 1.39
C GLY A 307 -21.08 19.23 1.53
N ARG A 308 -20.61 20.43 1.91
CA ARG A 308 -21.27 21.73 1.76
C ARG A 308 -20.35 22.60 0.92
#